data_AF-A0AAW1N976-F1
#
_entry.id   AF-A0AAW1N976-F1
#
_cell.length_a   1.000
_cell.length_b   1.000
_cell.length_c   1.000
_cell.angle_alpha   90.00
_cell.angle_beta   90.00
_cell.angle_gamma   90.00
#
_symmetry.space_group_name_H-M   'P 1'
#
loop_
_entity.id
_entity.type
_entity.pdbx_description
1 polymer ?
#
loop_
_entity_poly.entity_id
_entity_poly.type
_entity_poly.pdbx_seq_one_letter_code
_entity_poly.pdbx_strand_id
1 'polypeptide(L)'
;MASYSNSSRNPTMCKCNVHLALLTSWTSDNPGRRFLTCKFRFCKYFIWVDEDQSEWQRDVINQLLLEKKLLKADNDILWVERSQLVEKMIELRAENYLIIEKLDND
;
A
#
# COMPACT_ATOMS: atom_id res chain seq x y z
N MET A 1 -22.32 -23.38 33.55
CA MET A 1 -22.14 -23.67 32.11
C MET A 1 -23.27 -23.00 31.35
N ALA A 2 -22.98 -21.91 30.63
CA ALA A 2 -23.79 -21.42 29.53
C ALA A 2 -22.78 -20.87 28.51
N SER A 3 -22.57 -21.62 27.45
CA SER A 3 -21.54 -21.38 26.45
C SER A 3 -21.86 -20.14 25.64
N TYR A 4 -21.00 -19.12 25.70
CA TYR A 4 -21.09 -17.93 24.84
C TYR A 4 -20.60 -18.26 23.43
N SER A 5 -21.32 -19.12 22.72
CA SER A 5 -21.20 -19.23 21.26
C SER A 5 -22.10 -18.18 20.63
N ASN A 6 -21.76 -16.90 20.80
CA ASN A 6 -22.47 -15.82 20.13
C ASN A 6 -21.91 -15.66 18.71
N SER A 7 -22.42 -16.47 17.80
CA SER A 7 -22.36 -16.21 16.36
C SER A 7 -23.20 -14.96 16.04
N SER A 8 -22.75 -13.80 16.53
CA SER A 8 -23.36 -12.51 16.19
C SER A 8 -22.94 -12.15 14.78
N ARG A 9 -23.82 -12.42 13.82
CA ARG A 9 -23.66 -11.91 12.45
C ARG A 9 -23.46 -10.41 12.53
N ASN A 10 -22.35 -9.92 11.99
CA ASN A 10 -22.10 -8.49 11.90
C ASN A 10 -23.30 -7.77 11.29
N PRO A 11 -23.68 -6.57 11.79
CA PRO A 11 -24.76 -5.79 11.21
C PRO A 11 -24.50 -5.58 9.71
N THR A 12 -25.54 -5.64 8.90
CA THR A 12 -25.44 -5.46 7.44
C THR A 12 -25.81 -4.04 6.99
N MET A 13 -26.53 -3.29 7.83
CA MET A 13 -27.10 -1.98 7.51
C MET A 13 -26.78 -0.94 8.59
N CYS A 14 -26.63 0.32 8.18
CA CYS A 14 -26.46 1.45 9.11
C CYS A 14 -27.80 2.15 9.42
N LYS A 15 -27.78 3.21 10.25
CA LYS A 15 -28.97 4.02 10.60
C LYS A 15 -29.62 4.75 9.41
N CYS A 16 -28.91 4.91 8.30
CA CYS A 16 -29.46 5.46 7.05
C CYS A 16 -30.17 4.38 6.21
N ASN A 17 -30.29 3.15 6.71
CA ASN A 17 -30.85 2.00 6.01
C ASN A 17 -30.11 1.66 4.69
N VAL A 18 -28.79 1.87 4.68
CA VAL A 18 -27.90 1.48 3.57
C VAL A 18 -26.89 0.44 4.03
N HIS A 19 -26.40 -0.36 3.09
CA HIS A 19 -25.41 -1.40 3.36
C HIS A 19 -24.11 -0.80 3.90
N LEU A 20 -23.53 -1.50 4.86
CA LEU A 20 -22.24 -1.15 5.45
C LEU A 20 -21.09 -1.50 4.49
N ALA A 21 -20.05 -0.67 4.51
CA ALA A 21 -18.80 -0.94 3.83
C ALA A 21 -17.80 -1.56 4.82
N LEU A 22 -17.21 -2.69 4.45
CA LEU A 22 -16.09 -3.30 5.16
C LEU A 22 -14.79 -2.65 4.69
N LEU A 23 -14.08 -1.98 5.60
CA LEU A 23 -12.83 -1.30 5.31
C LEU A 23 -11.74 -1.76 6.27
N THR A 24 -10.49 -1.51 5.88
CA THR A 24 -9.30 -1.75 6.70
C THR A 24 -8.75 -0.41 7.20
N SER A 25 -8.49 -0.33 8.49
CA SER A 25 -7.79 0.81 9.09
C SER A 25 -6.30 0.74 8.80
N TRP A 26 -5.70 1.88 8.49
CA TRP A 26 -4.27 2.03 8.25
C TRP A 26 -3.64 3.09 9.17
N THR A 27 -4.32 3.39 10.27
CA THR A 27 -3.79 4.25 11.35
C THR A 27 -2.72 3.51 12.14
N SER A 28 -1.78 4.23 12.75
CA SER A 28 -0.77 3.67 13.67
C SER A 28 -1.37 2.84 14.80
N ASP A 29 -2.53 3.26 15.31
CA ASP A 29 -3.10 2.67 16.53
C ASP A 29 -3.90 1.39 16.26
N ASN A 30 -4.38 1.22 15.02
CA ASN A 30 -5.21 0.09 14.58
C ASN A 30 -4.82 -0.36 13.16
N PRO A 31 -3.55 -0.70 12.88
CA PRO A 31 -3.08 -0.95 11.53
C PRO A 31 -3.54 -2.32 11.04
N GLY A 32 -4.19 -2.39 9.88
CA GLY A 32 -4.69 -3.63 9.32
C GLY A 32 -6.01 -4.14 9.92
N ARG A 33 -6.56 -3.49 10.95
CA ARG A 33 -7.82 -3.91 11.59
C ARG A 33 -9.04 -3.55 10.74
N ARG A 34 -9.98 -4.47 10.58
CA ARG A 34 -11.19 -4.24 9.77
C ARG A 34 -12.33 -3.66 10.57
N PHE A 35 -13.07 -2.74 9.94
CA PHE A 35 -14.26 -2.11 10.51
C PHE A 35 -15.37 -2.01 9.47
N LEU A 36 -16.61 -1.96 9.95
CA LEU A 36 -17.79 -1.64 9.17
C LEU A 36 -18.19 -0.18 9.40
N THR A 37 -18.43 0.55 8.32
CA THR A 37 -18.87 1.94 8.35
C THR A 37 -20.02 2.18 7.39
N CYS A 38 -20.78 3.26 7.58
CA CYS A 38 -21.73 3.71 6.56
C CYS A 38 -21.01 3.93 5.22
N LYS A 39 -21.50 3.28 4.16
CA LYS A 39 -20.94 3.38 2.81
C LYS A 39 -20.84 4.83 2.32
N PHE A 40 -21.86 5.64 2.60
CA PHE A 40 -21.90 7.05 2.20
C PHE A 40 -21.36 8.02 3.24
N ARG A 41 -20.90 7.52 4.41
CA ARG A 41 -20.37 8.32 5.52
C ARG A 41 -21.32 9.41 6.08
N PHE A 42 -22.60 9.41 5.68
CA PHE A 42 -23.59 10.36 6.19
C PHE A 42 -23.94 10.15 7.66
N CYS A 43 -24.00 8.90 8.11
CA CYS A 43 -24.04 8.60 9.53
C CYS A 43 -22.66 8.15 10.01
N LYS A 44 -22.31 8.54 11.24
CA LYS A 44 -21.08 8.14 11.94
C LYS A 44 -21.14 6.70 12.44
N TYR A 45 -21.85 5.81 11.73
CA TYR A 45 -21.90 4.40 12.08
C TYR A 45 -20.50 3.81 11.91
N PHE A 46 -20.02 3.14 12.95
CA PHE A 46 -18.71 2.52 13.00
C PHE A 46 -18.75 1.33 13.96
N ILE A 47 -18.19 0.20 13.57
CA ILE A 47 -17.95 -0.95 14.46
C ILE A 47 -16.73 -1.74 13.98
N TRP A 48 -15.90 -2.19 14.91
CA TRP A 48 -14.80 -3.11 14.61
C TRP A 48 -15.33 -4.51 14.30
N VAL A 49 -14.75 -5.15 13.28
CA VAL A 49 -15.08 -6.54 12.89
C VAL A 49 -14.12 -7.52 13.54
N ASP A 50 -12.83 -7.16 13.54
CA ASP A 50 -11.79 -7.96 14.16
C ASP A 50 -11.65 -7.58 15.64
N GLU A 51 -11.19 -8.54 16.44
CA GLU A 51 -10.81 -8.31 17.83
C GLU A 51 -9.70 -7.25 17.93
N ASP A 52 -9.49 -6.73 19.15
CA ASP A 52 -8.39 -5.80 19.41
C ASP A 52 -7.05 -6.49 19.09
N GLN A 53 -6.16 -5.75 18.44
CA GLN A 53 -4.83 -6.25 18.09
C GLN A 53 -3.93 -6.22 19.33
N SER A 54 -3.07 -7.23 19.47
CA SER A 54 -1.98 -7.16 20.45
C SER A 54 -1.00 -6.03 20.10
N GLU A 55 -0.29 -5.52 21.10
CA GLU A 55 0.71 -4.47 20.89
C GLU A 55 1.79 -4.92 19.90
N TRP A 56 2.25 -6.18 20.03
CA TRP A 56 3.22 -6.76 19.10
C TRP A 56 2.70 -6.77 17.65
N GLN A 57 1.45 -7.18 17.42
CA GLN A 57 0.85 -7.15 16.08
C GLN A 57 0.81 -5.73 15.52
N ARG A 58 0.38 -4.75 16.33
CA ARG A 58 0.34 -3.34 15.94
C ARG A 58 1.73 -2.85 15.53
N ASP A 59 2.74 -3.12 16.36
CA ASP A 59 4.10 -2.63 16.15
C ASP A 59 4.75 -3.25 14.91
N VAL A 60 4.62 -4.56 14.72
CA VAL A 60 5.14 -5.26 13.54
C VAL A 60 4.46 -4.77 12.26
N ILE A 61 3.13 -4.60 12.25
CA ILE A 61 2.44 -4.11 11.04
C ILE A 61 2.88 -2.67 10.72
N ASN A 62 3.04 -1.81 11.73
CA ASN A 62 3.54 -0.44 11.52
C ASN A 62 4.96 -0.42 10.97
N GLN A 63 5.86 -1.26 11.49
CA GLN A 63 7.22 -1.41 10.98
C GLN A 63 7.22 -1.84 9.51
N LEU A 64 6.43 -2.87 9.16
CA LEU A 64 6.32 -3.36 7.78
C LEU A 64 5.72 -2.30 6.84
N LEU A 65 4.75 -1.50 7.30
CA LEU A 65 4.19 -0.41 6.51
C LEU A 65 5.23 0.70 6.25
N LEU A 66 6.10 0.98 7.21
CA LEU A 66 7.20 1.93 7.05
C LEU A 66 8.23 1.37 6.05
N GLU A 67 8.69 0.15 6.26
CA GLU A 67 9.64 -0.51 5.37
C GLU A 67 9.13 -0.57 3.93
N LYS A 68 7.86 -0.92 3.72
CA LYS A 68 7.22 -0.89 2.40
C LYS A 68 7.26 0.49 1.74
N LYS A 69 7.08 1.57 2.51
CA LYS A 69 7.13 2.94 1.98
C LYS A 69 8.55 3.31 1.56
N LEU A 70 9.55 2.95 2.38
CA LEU A 70 10.96 3.20 2.09
C LEU A 70 11.41 2.40 0.87
N LEU A 71 11.11 1.10 0.81
CA LEU A 71 11.42 0.25 -0.33
C LEU A 71 10.79 0.76 -1.63
N LYS A 72 9.60 1.34 -1.58
CA LYS A 72 8.98 1.96 -2.75
C LYS A 72 9.75 3.19 -3.20
N ALA A 73 10.16 4.06 -2.27
CA ALA A 73 10.95 5.24 -2.59
C ALA A 73 12.32 4.87 -3.19
N ASP A 74 13.00 3.87 -2.62
CA ASP A 74 14.28 3.36 -3.16
C ASP A 74 14.10 2.80 -4.57
N ASN A 75 13.02 2.06 -4.82
CA ASN A 75 12.70 1.54 -6.16
C ASN A 75 12.47 2.70 -7.15
N ASP A 76 11.71 3.72 -6.76
CA ASP A 76 11.47 4.90 -7.60
C ASP A 76 12.79 5.63 -7.95
N ILE A 77 13.73 5.74 -6.99
CA ILE A 77 15.09 6.29 -7.23
C ILE A 77 15.86 5.43 -8.22
N LEU A 78 15.91 4.11 -8.00
CA LEU A 78 16.62 3.18 -8.89
C LEU A 78 16.06 3.21 -10.33
N TRP A 79 14.75 3.40 -10.50
CA TRP A 79 14.15 3.58 -11.82
C TRP A 79 14.66 4.83 -12.54
N VAL A 80 14.84 5.94 -11.81
CA VAL A 80 15.39 7.18 -12.36
C VAL A 80 16.85 6.99 -12.74
N GLU A 81 17.68 6.45 -11.84
CA GLU A 81 19.10 6.18 -12.11
C GLU A 81 19.28 5.26 -13.33
N ARG A 82 18.47 4.19 -13.40
CA ARG A 82 18.47 3.28 -14.54
C ARG A 82 18.12 4.00 -15.84
N SER A 83 17.13 4.90 -15.82
CA SER A 83 16.72 5.65 -17.01
C SER A 83 17.85 6.56 -17.52
N GLN A 84 18.52 7.26 -16.61
CA GLN A 84 19.67 8.11 -16.94
C GLN A 84 20.85 7.30 -17.50
N LEU A 85 21.16 6.14 -16.92
CA LEU A 85 22.21 5.27 -17.42
C LEU A 85 21.89 4.75 -18.82
N VAL A 86 20.64 4.39 -19.09
CA VAL A 86 20.21 3.95 -20.43
C VAL A 86 20.37 5.07 -21.46
N GLU A 87 19.99 6.30 -21.12
CA GLU A 87 20.17 7.46 -22.00
C GLU A 87 21.66 7.69 -22.32
N LYS A 88 22.52 7.69 -21.30
CA LYS A 88 23.96 7.80 -21.48
C LYS A 88 24.55 6.67 -22.33
N MET A 89 24.03 5.44 -22.19
CA MET A 89 24.46 4.33 -23.05
C MET A 89 24.07 4.54 -24.52
N ILE A 90 22.94 5.18 -24.79
CA ILE A 90 22.51 5.51 -26.17
C ILE A 90 23.45 6.58 -26.76
N GLU A 91 23.75 7.63 -26.00
CA GLU A 91 24.68 8.68 -26.42
C GLU A 91 26.07 8.12 -26.76
N LEU A 92 26.65 7.32 -25.85
CA LEU A 92 27.95 6.70 -26.06
C LEU A 92 27.95 5.75 -27.28
N ARG A 93 26.85 5.05 -27.53
CA ARG A 93 26.73 4.22 -28.74
C ARG A 93 26.71 5.06 -30.02
N ALA A 94 26.01 6.19 -30.01
CA ALA A 94 25.97 7.10 -31.14
C ALA A 94 27.36 7.74 -31.40
N GLU A 95 28.05 8.16 -30.35
CA GLU A 95 29.42 8.69 -30.45
C GLU A 95 30.38 7.64 -31.02
N ASN A 96 30.33 6.40 -30.52
CA ASN A 96 31.16 5.32 -31.04
C ASN A 96 30.88 5.04 -32.53
N TYR A 97 29.62 5.07 -32.96
CA TYR A 97 29.28 4.89 -34.38
C TYR A 97 29.92 5.97 -35.26
N LEU A 98 29.85 7.23 -34.84
CA LEU A 98 30.45 8.36 -35.59
C LEU A 98 31.98 8.28 -35.64
N ILE A 99 32.61 7.77 -34.58
CA ILE A 99 34.07 7.57 -34.55
C ILE A 99 34.47 6.48 -35.55
N ILE A 100 33.75 5.36 -35.55
CA ILE A 100 34.00 4.24 -36.49
C ILE A 100 33.83 4.73 -37.94
N GLU A 101 32.75 5.45 -38.22
CA GLU A 101 32.50 5.99 -39.57
C GLU A 101 33.61 6.95 -40.03
N LYS A 102 34.19 7.75 -39.14
CA LYS A 102 35.34 8.61 -39.50
C LYS A 102 36.59 7.79 -39.79
N LEU A 103 36.87 6.76 -38.99
CA LEU A 103 38.03 5.89 -39.18
C LEU A 103 37.96 5.07 -40.47
N ASP A 104 36.76 4.69 -40.92
CA ASP A 104 36.57 3.94 -42.17
C ASP A 104 36.68 4.82 -43.44
N ASN A 105 36.61 6.15 -43.29
CA ASN A 105 36.64 7.11 -44.40
C ASN A 105 37.98 7.85 -44.57
N ASP A 106 38.94 7.66 -43.65
CA ASP A 106 40.32 8.18 -43.71
C ASP A 106 41.31 7.11 -44.21
#